data_AF-A0A8H9IXU6-F1
#
_entry.id   AF-A0A8H9IXU6-F1
#
_cell.length_a   1.000
_cell.length_b   1.000
_cell.length_c   1.000
_cell.angle_alpha   90.00
_cell.angle_beta   90.00
_cell.angle_gamma   90.00
#
_symmetry.space_group_name_H-M   'P 1'
#
loop_
_entity.id
_entity.type
_entity.pdbx_description
1 polymer ?
#
loop_
_entity_poly.entity_id
_entity_poly.type
_entity_poly.pdbx_seq_one_letter_code
_entity_poly.pdbx_strand_id
1 'polypeptide(L)'
;MTTSDTRSRKRVAVPRALALVIGVVYLVLGVVGLFLIDQPILWFHTGPLLDVVRIAIGVLALGAAWRGGAAAQVIGFVLFFGLAGYTVYGALSAATNQPGDVRHFFDVGWGDNVLHGVTAVLGLIMGLLPQRDAHDGRKNEHGE
;
A
#
# COMPACT_ATOMS: atom_id res chain seq x y z
N MET A 1 -2.53 -36.13 -2.40
CA MET A 1 -2.31 -34.69 -2.63
C MET A 1 -3.00 -33.94 -1.50
N THR A 2 -2.24 -33.46 -0.52
CA THR A 2 -2.73 -33.16 0.85
C THR A 2 -2.96 -31.66 1.05
N THR A 3 -4.00 -31.31 1.81
CA THR A 3 -4.54 -29.97 2.10
C THR A 3 -3.49 -28.93 2.55
N SER A 4 -2.33 -29.38 3.04
CA SER A 4 -1.19 -28.56 3.46
C SER A 4 -0.56 -27.75 2.33
N ASP A 5 -0.51 -28.33 1.12
CA ASP A 5 0.18 -27.73 -0.04
C ASP A 5 -0.63 -26.55 -0.61
N THR A 6 -1.95 -26.68 -0.62
CA THR A 6 -2.89 -25.62 -1.00
C THR A 6 -2.80 -24.41 -0.06
N ARG A 7 -2.69 -24.64 1.26
CA ARG A 7 -2.65 -23.57 2.28
C ARG A 7 -1.35 -22.77 2.21
N SER A 8 -0.23 -23.43 1.93
CA SER A 8 1.08 -22.77 1.75
C SER A 8 1.10 -21.88 0.50
N ARG A 9 0.64 -22.40 -0.64
CA ARG A 9 0.59 -21.66 -1.92
C ARG A 9 -0.35 -20.45 -1.84
N LYS A 10 -1.49 -20.58 -1.15
CA LYS A 10 -2.46 -19.47 -0.92
C LYS A 10 -1.87 -18.35 -0.06
N ARG A 11 -1.09 -18.68 0.98
CA ARG A 11 -0.49 -17.68 1.89
C ARG A 11 0.54 -16.79 1.21
N VAL A 12 1.28 -17.30 0.23
CA VAL A 12 2.25 -16.51 -0.53
C VAL A 12 1.56 -15.67 -1.63
N ALA A 13 0.45 -16.15 -2.18
CA ALA A 13 -0.30 -15.46 -3.22
C ALA A 13 -1.09 -14.24 -2.70
N VAL A 14 -1.61 -14.28 -1.47
CA VAL A 14 -2.47 -13.21 -0.92
C VAL A 14 -1.74 -11.87 -0.73
N PRO A 15 -0.59 -11.78 -0.03
CA PRO A 15 0.15 -10.52 0.11
C PRO A 15 0.54 -9.92 -1.24
N ARG A 16 0.96 -10.79 -2.18
CA ARG A 16 1.33 -10.37 -3.54
C ARG A 16 0.15 -9.79 -4.30
N ALA A 17 -1.02 -10.42 -4.22
CA ALA A 17 -2.23 -9.92 -4.85
C ALA A 17 -2.68 -8.58 -4.23
N LEU A 18 -2.65 -8.46 -2.89
CA LEU A 18 -2.98 -7.22 -2.19
C LEU A 18 -2.03 -6.08 -2.59
N ALA A 19 -0.72 -6.34 -2.58
CA ALA A 19 0.30 -5.37 -2.99
C ALA A 19 0.10 -4.92 -4.44
N LEU A 20 -0.26 -5.84 -5.34
CA LEU A 20 -0.55 -5.51 -6.73
C LEU A 20 -1.80 -4.63 -6.88
N VAL A 21 -2.89 -4.97 -6.18
CA VAL A 21 -4.12 -4.17 -6.22
C VAL A 21 -3.88 -2.76 -5.67
N ILE A 22 -3.23 -2.65 -4.50
CA ILE A 22 -2.87 -1.35 -3.91
C ILE A 22 -2.00 -0.56 -4.88
N GLY A 23 -0.97 -1.22 -5.43
CA GLY A 23 -0.04 -0.61 -6.38
C GLY A 23 -0.73 -0.02 -7.60
N VAL A 24 -1.59 -0.80 -8.24
CA VAL A 24 -2.34 -0.37 -9.43
C VAL A 24 -3.31 0.77 -9.09
N VAL A 25 -4.10 0.64 -8.01
CA VAL A 25 -5.09 1.67 -7.63
C VAL A 25 -4.41 3.01 -7.36
N TYR A 26 -3.37 3.03 -6.54
CA TYR A 26 -2.65 4.25 -6.19
C TYR A 26 -1.91 4.86 -7.39
N LEU A 27 -1.32 4.03 -8.24
CA LEU A 27 -0.63 4.51 -9.44
C LEU A 27 -1.62 5.13 -10.44
N VAL A 28 -2.77 4.48 -10.68
CA VAL A 28 -3.81 5.02 -11.57
C VAL A 28 -4.36 6.34 -11.01
N LEU A 29 -4.71 6.39 -9.73
CA LEU A 29 -5.21 7.62 -9.11
C LEU A 29 -4.20 8.76 -9.19
N GLY A 30 -2.93 8.51 -8.87
CA GLY A 30 -1.90 9.55 -8.93
C GLY A 30 -1.55 9.98 -10.35
N VAL A 31 -1.42 9.04 -11.30
CA VAL A 31 -1.13 9.40 -12.71
C VAL A 31 -2.29 10.20 -13.29
N VAL A 32 -3.53 9.72 -13.14
CA VAL A 32 -4.71 10.44 -13.66
C VAL A 32 -4.90 11.77 -12.92
N GLY A 33 -4.65 11.82 -11.61
CA GLY A 33 -4.74 13.04 -10.81
C GLY A 33 -3.79 14.14 -11.26
N LEU A 34 -2.56 13.81 -11.68
CA LEU A 34 -1.63 14.77 -12.27
C LEU A 34 -2.15 15.41 -13.58
N PHE A 35 -2.98 14.70 -14.35
CA PHE A 35 -3.63 15.26 -15.54
C PHE A 35 -4.91 16.06 -15.21
N LEU A 36 -5.46 15.88 -14.01
CA LEU A 36 -6.73 16.45 -13.54
C LEU A 36 -6.54 17.25 -12.25
N ILE A 37 -5.45 18.01 -12.15
CA ILE A 37 -5.14 18.82 -10.96
C ILE A 37 -6.35 19.72 -10.62
N ASP A 38 -6.72 19.75 -9.34
CA ASP A 38 -7.86 20.47 -8.78
C ASP A 38 -9.24 20.04 -9.33
N GLN A 39 -9.32 18.90 -10.04
CA GLN A 39 -10.56 18.29 -10.52
C GLN A 39 -10.77 16.91 -9.85
N PRO A 40 -11.89 16.69 -9.14
CA PRO A 40 -12.09 15.44 -8.42
C PRO A 40 -12.24 14.25 -9.36
N ILE A 41 -11.61 13.13 -9.00
CA ILE A 41 -11.80 11.83 -9.65
C ILE A 41 -12.81 11.05 -8.82
N LEU A 42 -14.08 11.03 -9.28
CA LEU A 42 -15.20 10.50 -8.50
C LEU A 42 -15.36 11.25 -7.15
N TRP A 43 -14.90 10.65 -6.06
CA TRP A 43 -14.94 11.18 -4.69
C TRP A 43 -13.54 11.42 -4.11
N PHE A 44 -12.49 11.30 -4.94
CA PHE A 44 -11.10 11.52 -4.57
C PHE A 44 -10.63 12.90 -4.99
N HIS A 45 -9.94 13.59 -4.09
CA HIS A 45 -9.31 14.87 -4.41
C HIS A 45 -8.07 14.62 -5.27
N THR A 46 -7.70 15.63 -6.05
CA THR A 46 -6.47 15.65 -6.83
C THR A 46 -5.68 16.89 -6.45
N GLY A 47 -4.37 16.81 -6.58
CA GLY A 47 -3.47 17.86 -6.19
C GLY A 47 -2.03 17.44 -6.45
N PRO A 48 -1.14 18.36 -6.87
CA PRO A 48 0.17 17.98 -7.40
C PRO A 48 0.97 17.11 -6.43
N LEU A 49 1.03 17.50 -5.16
CA LEU A 49 1.78 16.77 -4.14
C LEU A 49 1.07 15.48 -3.71
N LEU A 50 -0.26 15.51 -3.53
CA LEU A 50 -1.06 14.33 -3.21
C LEU A 50 -0.89 13.24 -4.27
N ASP A 51 -0.93 13.60 -5.54
CA ASP A 51 -0.84 12.67 -6.66
C ASP A 51 0.57 12.11 -6.86
N VAL A 52 1.61 12.91 -6.60
CA VAL A 52 3.00 12.41 -6.52
C VAL A 52 3.15 11.40 -5.39
N VAL A 53 2.58 11.67 -4.21
CA VAL A 53 2.60 10.72 -3.08
C VAL A 53 1.86 9.44 -3.45
N ARG A 54 0.72 9.53 -4.13
CA ARG A 54 -0.02 8.34 -4.61
C ARG A 54 0.82 7.52 -5.59
N ILE A 55 1.52 8.15 -6.53
CA ILE A 55 2.45 7.46 -7.43
C ILE A 55 3.55 6.76 -6.64
N ALA A 56 4.18 7.44 -5.67
CA ALA A 56 5.23 6.84 -4.85
C ALA A 56 4.74 5.61 -4.08
N ILE A 57 3.55 5.69 -3.47
CA ILE A 57 2.89 4.56 -2.81
C ILE A 57 2.63 3.42 -3.81
N GLY A 58 2.10 3.75 -4.99
CA GLY A 58 1.83 2.80 -6.06
C GLY A 58 3.09 2.03 -6.48
N VAL A 59 4.19 2.74 -6.69
CA VAL A 59 5.50 2.17 -7.05
C VAL A 59 6.05 1.27 -5.92
N LEU A 60 5.96 1.71 -4.66
CA LEU A 60 6.40 0.91 -3.52
C LEU A 60 5.60 -0.40 -3.42
N ALA A 61 4.28 -0.34 -3.54
CA ALA A 61 3.41 -1.52 -3.47
C ALA A 61 3.63 -2.48 -4.66
N LEU A 62 3.84 -1.97 -5.88
CA LEU A 62 4.23 -2.81 -7.01
C LEU A 62 5.61 -3.45 -6.80
N GLY A 63 6.56 -2.71 -6.23
CA GLY A 63 7.87 -3.24 -5.84
C GLY A 63 7.77 -4.37 -4.82
N ALA A 64 6.86 -4.26 -3.84
CA ALA A 64 6.56 -5.34 -2.90
C ALA A 64 5.98 -6.58 -3.61
N ALA A 65 5.05 -6.37 -4.55
CA ALA A 65 4.45 -7.46 -5.33
C ALA A 65 5.50 -8.21 -6.18
N TRP A 66 6.54 -7.52 -6.67
CA TRP A 66 7.60 -8.12 -7.47
C TRP A 66 8.71 -8.79 -6.67
N ARG A 67 9.16 -8.21 -5.55
CA ARG A 67 10.32 -8.71 -4.80
C ARG A 67 9.98 -9.90 -3.87
N GLY A 68 8.76 -9.94 -3.32
CA GLY A 68 8.39 -10.96 -2.32
C GLY A 68 9.28 -10.96 -1.06
N GLY A 69 9.07 -11.92 -0.16
CA GLY A 69 9.90 -12.10 1.04
C GLY A 69 9.89 -10.89 2.00
N ALA A 70 10.96 -10.76 2.79
CA ALA A 70 11.13 -9.68 3.78
C ALA A 70 10.87 -8.27 3.22
N ALA A 71 11.15 -8.01 1.94
CA ALA A 71 10.90 -6.70 1.32
C ALA A 71 9.40 -6.34 1.29
N ALA A 72 8.52 -7.30 1.00
CA ALA A 72 7.08 -7.06 1.02
C ALA A 72 6.56 -6.81 2.44
N GLN A 73 7.21 -7.41 3.45
CA GLN A 73 6.87 -7.19 4.85
C GLN A 73 7.24 -5.77 5.32
N VAL A 74 8.46 -5.32 5.00
CA VAL A 74 8.93 -3.95 5.28
C VAL A 74 8.03 -2.93 4.59
N ILE A 75 7.73 -3.13 3.31
CA ILE A 75 6.84 -2.22 2.56
C ILE A 75 5.44 -2.22 3.16
N GLY A 76 4.91 -3.36 3.62
CA GLY A 76 3.64 -3.43 4.34
C GLY A 76 3.61 -2.53 5.58
N PHE A 77 4.67 -2.54 6.39
CA PHE A 77 4.77 -1.65 7.55
C PHE A 77 4.93 -0.18 7.17
N VAL A 78 5.73 0.13 6.14
CA VAL A 78 5.87 1.49 5.62
C VAL A 78 4.50 2.04 5.19
N LEU A 79 3.73 1.24 4.44
CA LEU A 79 2.37 1.60 4.04
C LEU A 79 1.46 1.78 5.25
N PHE A 80 1.51 0.88 6.22
CA PHE A 80 0.70 0.98 7.43
C PHE A 80 0.96 2.28 8.20
N PHE A 81 2.20 2.54 8.60
CA PHE A 81 2.51 3.71 9.42
C PHE A 81 2.32 5.01 8.65
N GLY A 82 2.75 5.06 7.39
CA GLY A 82 2.58 6.23 6.54
C GLY A 82 1.11 6.60 6.36
N LEU A 83 0.28 5.63 5.96
CA LEU A 83 -1.13 5.91 5.67
C LEU A 83 -1.99 5.99 6.93
N ALA A 84 -1.65 5.30 8.03
CA ALA A 84 -2.35 5.46 9.30
C ALA A 84 -2.14 6.87 9.87
N GLY A 85 -0.89 7.37 9.89
CA GLY A 85 -0.60 8.74 10.28
C GLY A 85 -1.33 9.76 9.40
N TYR A 86 -1.35 9.50 8.09
CA TYR A 86 -2.06 10.34 7.14
C TYR A 86 -3.59 10.34 7.34
N THR A 87 -4.18 9.17 7.64
CA THR A 87 -5.61 9.03 7.92
C THR A 87 -5.99 9.79 9.20
N VAL A 88 -5.16 9.71 10.24
CA VAL A 88 -5.37 10.48 11.48
C VAL A 88 -5.29 11.98 11.20
N TYR A 89 -4.27 12.43 10.47
CA TYR A 89 -4.14 13.82 10.07
C TYR A 89 -5.36 14.32 9.29
N GLY A 90 -5.78 13.60 8.25
CA GLY A 90 -6.94 13.98 7.46
C GLY A 90 -8.23 13.97 8.26
N ALA A 91 -8.42 13.01 9.18
CA ALA A 91 -9.63 12.92 10.01
C ALA A 91 -9.71 14.09 10.99
N LEU A 92 -8.58 14.47 11.60
CA LEU A 92 -8.48 15.65 12.45
C LEU A 92 -8.74 16.93 11.65
N SER A 93 -8.11 17.07 10.48
CA SER A 93 -8.31 18.25 9.61
C SER A 93 -9.77 18.41 9.17
N ALA A 94 -10.44 17.31 8.82
CA ALA A 94 -11.85 17.30 8.45
C ALA A 94 -12.76 17.61 9.66
N ALA A 95 -12.43 17.12 10.86
CA ALA A 95 -13.24 17.33 12.05
C ALA A 95 -13.12 18.75 12.63
N THR A 96 -11.95 19.38 12.53
CA THR A 96 -11.69 20.69 13.15
C THR A 96 -11.96 21.86 12.21
N ASN A 97 -12.14 21.63 10.91
CA ASN A 97 -12.17 22.67 9.88
C ASN A 97 -10.97 23.64 9.95
N GLN A 98 -9.88 23.23 10.61
CA GLN A 98 -8.62 23.96 10.67
C GLN A 98 -7.58 23.21 9.84
N PRO A 99 -7.61 23.36 8.51
CA PRO A 99 -6.50 22.93 7.72
C PRO A 99 -5.31 23.81 8.06
N GLY A 100 -4.17 23.20 8.38
CA GLY A 100 -2.92 23.95 8.28
C GLY A 100 -2.74 24.48 6.84
N ASP A 101 -1.84 25.44 6.68
CA ASP A 101 -1.48 26.11 5.41
C ASP A 101 -1.14 25.15 4.25
N VAL A 102 -0.99 23.86 4.55
CA VAL A 102 -0.72 22.77 3.63
C VAL A 102 -1.93 22.29 2.82
N ARG A 103 -3.18 22.74 3.08
CA ARG A 103 -4.36 22.29 2.30
C ARG A 103 -4.22 22.57 0.81
N HIS A 104 -3.50 23.63 0.42
CA HIS A 104 -3.26 23.94 -0.99
C HIS A 104 -2.42 22.85 -1.69
N PHE A 105 -1.61 22.09 -0.94
CA PHE A 105 -0.77 21.00 -1.46
C PHE A 105 -1.31 19.61 -1.10
N PHE A 106 -2.03 19.49 0.02
CA PHE A 106 -2.61 18.27 0.56
C PHE A 106 -4.09 18.49 0.90
N ASP A 107 -4.93 18.57 -0.14
CA ASP A 107 -6.38 18.55 0.03
C ASP A 107 -6.86 17.11 0.14
N VAL A 108 -7.29 16.71 1.34
CA VAL A 108 -7.66 15.33 1.66
C VAL A 108 -9.11 15.31 2.09
N GLY A 109 -9.96 14.74 1.24
CA GLY A 109 -11.36 14.54 1.57
C GLY A 109 -11.62 13.29 2.41
N TRP A 110 -12.89 13.10 2.78
CA TRP A 110 -13.33 11.86 3.44
C TRP A 110 -13.09 10.61 2.58
N GLY A 111 -13.30 10.71 1.26
CA GLY A 111 -13.03 9.60 0.33
C GLY A 111 -11.57 9.17 0.36
N ASP A 112 -10.66 10.14 0.40
CA ASP A 112 -9.22 9.91 0.52
C ASP A 112 -8.89 9.25 1.86
N ASN A 113 -9.41 9.76 2.97
CA ASN A 113 -9.22 9.17 4.29
C ASN A 113 -9.64 7.71 4.38
N VAL A 114 -10.79 7.35 3.80
CA VAL A 114 -11.27 5.96 3.79
C VAL A 114 -10.29 5.08 3.00
N LEU A 115 -9.84 5.53 1.83
CA LEU A 115 -8.86 4.81 1.03
C LEU A 115 -7.54 4.61 1.80
N HIS A 116 -7.05 5.65 2.46
CA HIS A 116 -5.84 5.57 3.27
C HIS A 116 -6.00 4.61 4.45
N GLY A 117 -7.11 4.68 5.17
CA GLY A 117 -7.39 3.80 6.31
C GLY A 117 -7.49 2.33 5.91
N VAL A 118 -8.22 2.03 4.83
CA VAL A 118 -8.31 0.66 4.30
C VAL A 118 -6.94 0.15 3.86
N THR A 119 -6.18 0.98 3.14
CA THR A 119 -4.85 0.60 2.66
C THR A 119 -3.86 0.41 3.80
N ALA A 120 -3.95 1.20 4.87
CA ALA A 120 -3.16 1.01 6.08
C ALA A 120 -3.44 -0.37 6.70
N VAL A 121 -4.71 -0.77 6.85
CA VAL A 121 -5.08 -2.10 7.35
C VAL A 121 -4.51 -3.21 6.46
N LEU A 122 -4.61 -3.07 5.14
CA LEU A 122 -4.03 -4.03 4.20
C LEU A 122 -2.49 -4.08 4.31
N GLY A 123 -1.83 -2.93 4.48
CA GLY A 123 -0.41 -2.82 4.75
C GLY A 123 0.00 -3.58 6.00
N LEU A 124 -0.75 -3.44 7.09
CA LEU A 124 -0.53 -4.15 8.34
C LEU A 124 -0.67 -5.67 8.15
N ILE A 125 -1.71 -6.12 7.44
CA ILE A 125 -1.90 -7.55 7.11
C ILE A 125 -0.68 -8.08 6.35
N MET A 126 -0.19 -7.34 5.35
CA MET A 126 1.02 -7.73 4.60
C MET A 126 2.28 -7.75 5.48
N GLY A 127 2.41 -6.80 6.40
CA GLY A 127 3.53 -6.71 7.35
C GLY A 127 3.54 -7.81 8.42
N LEU A 128 2.39 -8.37 8.77
CA LEU A 128 2.29 -9.43 9.79
C LEU A 128 2.32 -10.85 9.20
N LEU A 129 2.12 -11.03 7.89
CA LEU A 129 2.07 -12.35 7.28
C LEU A 129 3.49 -12.97 7.21
N PRO A 130 3.70 -14.20 7.76
CA PRO A 130 5.00 -14.85 7.72
C PRO A 130 5.45 -15.14 6.29
N GLN A 131 6.68 -14.73 5.96
CA GLN A 131 7.27 -14.97 4.65
C GLN A 131 8.26 -16.14 4.77
N ARG A 132 8.06 -17.19 3.98
CA ARG A 132 8.98 -18.34 3.96
C ARG A 132 10.06 -18.06 2.94
N ASP A 133 11.30 -17.90 3.40
CA ASP A 133 12.46 -17.85 2.53
C ASP A 133 12.68 -19.24 1.92
N ALA A 134 12.73 -19.31 0.59
CA ALA A 134 13.03 -20.54 -0.14
C ALA A 134 14.54 -20.86 -0.10
N HIS A 135 15.14 -20.85 1.09
CA HIS A 135 16.58 -20.97 1.29
C HIS A 135 16.97 -22.19 2.13
N ASP A 136 16.36 -23.36 1.89
CA ASP A 136 16.71 -24.57 2.64
C ASP A 136 16.59 -25.90 1.85
N GLY A 137 17.14 -25.95 0.64
CA GLY A 137 17.11 -27.17 -0.20
C GLY A 137 18.39 -27.52 -0.96
N ARG A 138 19.47 -26.72 -0.85
CA ARG A 138 20.69 -26.89 -1.67
C ARG A 138 21.97 -27.20 -0.90
N LYS A 139 21.88 -27.67 0.35
CA LYS A 139 23.07 -28.03 1.15
C LYS A 139 23.26 -29.53 1.37
N ASN A 140 22.38 -30.39 0.86
CA ASN A 140 22.38 -31.81 1.24
C ASN A 140 22.84 -32.78 0.13
N GLU A 141 23.36 -32.30 -1.00
CA GLU A 141 23.69 -33.18 -2.16
C GLU A 141 25.19 -33.29 -2.49
N HIS A 142 26.10 -32.69 -1.71
CA HIS A 142 27.56 -32.72 -1.99
C HIS A 142 28.41 -33.22 -0.81
N GLY A 143 27.87 -34.15 -0.03
CA GLY A 143 28.59 -34.73 1.11
C GLY A 143 28.33 -36.22 1.27
N GLU A 144 28.58 -37.01 0.21
CA GLU A 144 28.86 -38.44 0.31
C GLU A 144 29.96 -38.83 -0.69
#